data_AF-A0A6I2G3E2-F1
#
_entry.id   AF-A0A6I2G3E2-F1
#
_cell.length_a   1.000
_cell.length_b   1.000
_cell.length_c   1.000
_cell.angle_alpha   90.00
_cell.angle_beta   90.00
_cell.angle_gamma   90.00
#
_symmetry.space_group_name_H-M   'P 1'
#
loop_
_entity.id
_entity.type
_entity.pdbx_description
1 polymer ?
#
loop_
_entity_poly.entity_id
_entity_poly.type
_entity_poly.pdbx_seq_one_letter_code
_entity_poly.pdbx_strand_id
1 'polypeptide(L)' 'MVQASRSAQANECVEVFLGDGRVGVRDTKDLGRGPELWFTARQWDAFLSSDILE' A
#
# COMPACT_ATOMS: atom_id res chain seq x y z
N MET A 1 -2.34 11.90 -0.93
CA MET A 1 -2.99 10.58 -0.78
C MET A 1 -3.22 10.05 -2.17
N VAL A 2 -2.51 9.00 -2.56
CA VAL A 2 -2.63 8.39 -3.88
C VAL A 2 -3.44 7.10 -3.70
N GLN A 3 -4.59 7.01 -4.36
CA GLN A 3 -5.40 5.80 -4.41
C GLN A 3 -4.92 4.96 -5.60
N ALA A 4 -4.44 3.74 -5.35
CA ALA A 4 -4.10 2.80 -6.40
C ALA A 4 -5.31 1.87 -6.64
N SER A 5 -5.95 2.00 -7.81
CA SER A 5 -7.09 1.17 -8.23
C SER A 5 -6.80 0.58 -9.60
N ARG A 6 -5.96 -0.47 -9.65
CA ARG A 6 -5.75 -1.28 -10.86
C ARG A 6 -5.76 -2.76 -10.48
N SER A 7 -6.95 -3.28 -10.27
CA SER A 7 -7.18 -4.70 -9.96
C SER A 7 -8.19 -5.24 -10.96
N ALA A 8 -7.84 -6.31 -11.69
CA ALA A 8 -8.69 -6.92 -12.72
C ALA A 8 -9.99 -7.54 -12.14
N GLN A 9 -10.02 -7.73 -10.81
CA GLN A 9 -11.22 -7.99 -10.03
C GLN A 9 -11.40 -6.77 -9.11
N ALA A 10 -12.54 -6.09 -9.22
CA ALA A 10 -12.79 -4.78 -8.62
C ALA A 10 -12.95 -4.78 -7.08
N ASN A 11 -12.08 -5.47 -6.34
CA ASN A 11 -12.28 -5.76 -4.93
C ASN A 11 -11.03 -5.73 -4.03
N GLU A 12 -9.90 -5.23 -4.48
CA GLU A 12 -8.66 -5.14 -3.70
C GLU A 12 -8.05 -3.75 -3.90
N CYS A 13 -8.57 -2.76 -3.16
CA CYS A 13 -8.13 -1.37 -3.21
C CYS A 13 -7.33 -1.04 -1.94
N VAL A 14 -6.15 -0.45 -2.11
CA VAL A 14 -5.32 0.01 -1.01
C VAL A 14 -5.03 1.51 -1.14
N GLU A 15 -4.93 2.18 0.01
CA GLU A 15 -4.49 3.56 0.12
C GLU A 15 -3.03 3.60 0.58
N VAL A 16 -2.23 4.43 -0.09
CA VAL A 16 -0.80 4.60 0.23
C VAL A 16 -0.52 6.04 0.68
N PHE A 17 0.15 6.16 1.82
CA PHE A 17 0.70 7.40 2.34
C PHE A 17 2.22 7.42 2.21
N LEU A 18 2.75 8.52 1.69
CA LEU A 18 4.18 8.76 1.56
C LEU A 18 4.53 10.03 2.34
N GLY A 19 5.34 9.90 3.39
CA GLY A 19 5.74 11.02 4.24
C GLY A 19 6.78 10.61 5.27
N ASP A 20 7.63 11.55 5.71
CA ASP A 20 8.62 11.34 6.78
C ASP A 20 9.55 10.13 6.58
N GLY A 21 9.90 9.81 5.33
CA GLY A 21 10.75 8.65 5.00
C GLY A 21 10.08 7.30 5.24
N ARG A 22 8.76 7.28 5.40
CA ARG A 22 7.92 6.11 5.67
C ARG A 22 6.83 5.96 4.62
N VAL A 23 6.37 4.74 4.48
CA VAL A 23 5.24 4.36 3.64
C VAL A 23 4.18 3.70 4.50
N GLY A 24 2.99 4.29 4.51
CA GLY A 24 1.81 3.73 5.16
C GLY A 24 0.92 3.06 4.12
N VAL A 25 0.41 1.86 4.41
CA VAL A 25 -0.53 1.12 3.56
C VAL A 25 -1.71 0.66 4.41
N ARG A 26 -2.91 0.87 3.89
CA ARG A 26 -4.14 0.33 4.48
C ARG A 26 -5.13 -0.10 3.41
N ASP A 27 -6.03 -1.00 3.77
CA ASP A 27 -7.15 -1.37 2.95
C ASP A 27 -8.18 -0.21 2.90
N THR A 28 -8.53 0.22 1.69
CA THR A 28 -9.48 1.33 1.47
C THR A 28 -10.88 0.97 1.97
N LYS A 29 -11.27 -0.30 1.88
CA LYS A 29 -12.62 -0.78 2.16
C LYS A 29 -12.90 -0.88 3.65
N ASP A 30 -11.86 -0.96 4.46
CA ASP A 30 -11.98 -0.91 5.91
C ASP A 30 -12.35 0.49 6.43
N LEU A 31 -12.53 1.50 5.56
CA LEU A 31 -13.00 2.85 5.90
C LEU A 31 -12.19 3.50 7.03
N GLY A 32 -10.88 3.23 7.07
CA GLY A 32 -9.98 3.73 8.11
C GLY A 32 -10.10 3.03 9.47
N ARG A 33 -10.81 1.90 9.54
CA ARG A 33 -10.91 1.06 10.76
C ARG A 33 -9.97 -0.16 10.73
N GLY A 34 -9.42 -0.46 9.57
CA GLY A 34 -8.52 -1.58 9.35
C GLY A 34 -7.10 -1.32 9.85
N PRO A 35 -6.27 -2.37 9.90
CA PRO A 35 -4.88 -2.25 10.34
C PRO A 35 -4.06 -1.37 9.38
N GLU A 36 -3.16 -0.58 9.96
CA GLU A 36 -2.21 0.25 9.22
C GLU A 36 -0.84 -0.44 9.19
N LEU A 37 -0.32 -0.70 7.99
CA LEU A 37 1.02 -1.23 7.79
C LEU A 37 1.99 -0.09 7.51
N TRP A 38 3.11 -0.05 8.24
CA TRP A 38 4.12 1.00 8.12
C TRP A 38 5.48 0.42 7.75
N PHE A 39 6.09 0.98 6.72
CA PHE A 39 7.37 0.56 6.17
C PHE A 39 8.35 1.73 6.13
N THR A 40 9.64 1.45 6.29
CA THR A 40 10.68 2.39 5.89
C THR A 40 10.77 2.48 4.37
N ALA A 41 11.31 3.59 3.84
CA ALA A 41 11.55 3.73 2.40
C ALA A 41 12.33 2.55 1.80
N ARG A 42 13.33 2.01 2.51
CA ARG A 42 14.12 0.86 2.06
C ARG A 42 13.30 -0.43 2.00
N GLN A 43 12.43 -0.67 2.97
CA GLN A 43 11.56 -1.85 2.97
C GLN A 43 10.54 -1.77 1.85
N TRP A 44 10.01 -0.58 1.59
CA TRP A 44 9.08 -0.34 0.49
C TRP A 44 9.75 -0.56 -0.88
N ASP A 45 10.96 -0.05 -1.06
CA ASP A 45 11.76 -0.28 -2.27
C ASP A 45 12.06 -1.76 -2.51
N ALA A 46 12.47 -2.47 -1.44
CA ALA A 46 12.67 -3.92 -1.50
C ALA A 46 11.39 -4.69 -1.85
N PHE A 47 10.23 -4.25 -1.35
CA PHE A 47 8.93 -4.83 -1.69
C PHE A 47 8.55 -4.60 -3.16
N LEU A 48 8.79 -3.40 -3.71
CA LEU A 48 8.51 -3.11 -5.11
C LEU A 48 9.48 -3.80 -6.07
N SER A 49 10.73 -4.01 -5.65
CA SER A 49 11.74 -4.70 -6.43
C SER A 49 11.69 -6.22 -6.26
N SER A 50 11.00 -6.74 -5.25
CA SER A 50 10.75 -8.17 -5.16
C SER A 50 9.76 -8.56 -6.25
N ASP A 51 10.13 -9.54 -7.07
CA ASP A 51 9.34 -10.12 -8.16
C ASP A 51 8.12 -10.92 -7.64
N ILE A 52 7.44 -10.38 -6.63
CA ILE A 52 6.25 -10.94 -5.96
C ILE A 52 4.99 -10.77 -6.82
N LEU A 53 5.11 -10.16 -8.00
CA LEU A 53 4.02 -9.94 -8.94
C LEU A 53 3.97 -10.96 -10.10
N GLU A 54 4.72 -12.08 -10.02
CA GLU A 54 4.49 -13.25 -10.89
C GLU A 54 3.33 -14.15 -10.41
#